data_AF-A0AA96FAL5-F1
#
_entry.id   AF-A0AA96FAL5-F1
#
_cell.length_a   1.000
_cell.length_b   1.000
_cell.length_c   1.000
_cell.angle_alpha   90.00
_cell.angle_beta   90.00
_cell.angle_gamma   90.00
#
_symmetry.space_group_name_H-M   'P 1'
#
loop_
_entity.id
_entity.type
_entity.pdbx_description
1 polymer ?
#
loop_
_entity_poly.entity_id
_entity_poly.type
_entity_poly.pdbx_seq_one_letter_code
_entity_poly.pdbx_strand_id
1 'polypeptide(L)'
;MVMTDASWRRLGGLVVIGAIAGAVWYFLPRADSTTEVPLTTVHGKSSSNVLQVSFGDCSREADVHVDESATTVTVTVRLDWTTKLDCPTNEAVDNLTLDQNLGDRSVVDGSTGTAVEVLAPEE
;
A
#
# COMPACT_ATOMS: atom_id res chain seq x y z
N MET A 1 -44.66 -15.52 -41.24
CA MET A 1 -44.27 -14.27 -40.56
C MET A 1 -44.66 -14.37 -39.09
N VAL A 2 -43.80 -13.85 -38.20
CA VAL A 2 -43.90 -13.77 -36.73
C VAL A 2 -43.46 -15.05 -35.97
N MET A 3 -42.18 -15.20 -35.59
CA MET A 3 -41.43 -14.62 -34.45
C MET A 3 -41.43 -15.59 -33.24
N THR A 4 -40.36 -16.37 -33.09
CA THR A 4 -40.02 -17.09 -31.85
C THR A 4 -38.69 -16.56 -31.35
N ASP A 5 -38.71 -15.43 -30.65
CA ASP A 5 -37.54 -14.87 -29.97
C ASP A 5 -37.99 -14.12 -28.72
N ALA A 6 -38.24 -14.85 -27.62
CA ALA A 6 -38.63 -14.20 -26.36
C ALA A 6 -38.35 -15.01 -25.07
N SER A 7 -37.61 -16.12 -25.09
CA SER A 7 -37.40 -16.91 -23.85
C SER A 7 -36.00 -16.79 -23.23
N TRP A 8 -34.97 -16.38 -23.98
CA TRP A 8 -33.59 -16.38 -23.46
C TRP A 8 -33.20 -15.15 -22.65
N ARG A 9 -33.89 -14.01 -22.84
CA ARG A 9 -33.55 -12.75 -22.16
C ARG A 9 -33.94 -12.70 -20.68
N ARG A 10 -34.78 -13.61 -20.19
CA ARG A 10 -35.25 -13.57 -18.80
C ARG A 10 -34.37 -14.32 -17.80
N LEU A 11 -33.51 -15.23 -18.26
CA LEU A 11 -32.59 -15.96 -17.38
C LEU A 11 -31.27 -15.20 -17.13
N GLY A 12 -30.85 -14.32 -18.05
CA GLY A 12 -29.63 -13.51 -17.87
C GLY A 12 -29.76 -12.38 -16.84
N GLY A 13 -30.98 -11.90 -16.55
CA GLY A 13 -31.20 -10.73 -15.69
C GLY A 13 -30.98 -10.98 -14.19
N LEU A 14 -31.16 -12.21 -13.71
CA LEU A 14 -31.03 -12.54 -12.28
C LEU A 14 -29.59 -12.83 -11.84
N VAL A 15 -28.71 -13.26 -12.76
CA VAL A 15 -27.30 -13.53 -12.44
C VAL A 15 -26.50 -12.22 -12.26
N VAL A 16 -26.90 -11.16 -12.96
CA VAL A 16 -26.18 -9.87 -12.93
C VAL A 16 -26.33 -9.15 -11.58
N ILE A 17 -27.45 -9.29 -10.87
CA ILE A 17 -27.68 -8.56 -9.61
C ILE A 17 -26.89 -9.19 -8.44
N GLY A 18 -26.73 -10.51 -8.42
CA GLY A 18 -25.96 -11.20 -7.36
C GLY A 18 -24.46 -10.91 -7.40
N ALA A 19 -23.88 -10.76 -8.60
CA ALA A 19 -22.46 -10.45 -8.77
C ALA A 19 -22.11 -9.01 -8.34
N ILE A 20 -23.06 -8.07 -8.45
CA ILE A 20 -22.85 -6.67 -8.06
C ILE A 20 -22.79 -6.53 -6.53
N ALA A 21 -23.62 -7.27 -5.78
CA ALA A 21 -23.62 -7.18 -4.31
C ALA A 21 -22.32 -7.71 -3.67
N GLY A 22 -21.70 -8.75 -4.24
CA GLY A 22 -20.40 -9.26 -3.78
C GLY A 22 -19.24 -8.30 -4.10
N ALA A 23 -19.26 -7.67 -5.28
CA ALA A 23 -18.27 -6.68 -5.65
C ALA A 23 -18.37 -5.41 -4.79
N VAL A 24 -19.58 -4.98 -4.43
CA VAL A 24 -19.77 -3.81 -3.55
C VAL A 24 -19.21 -4.06 -2.15
N TRP A 25 -19.29 -5.28 -1.60
CA TRP A 25 -18.65 -5.59 -0.32
C TRP A 25 -17.12 -5.56 -0.39
N TYR A 26 -16.54 -5.93 -1.53
CA TYR A 26 -15.09 -5.82 -1.78
C TYR A 26 -14.63 -4.36 -1.97
N PHE A 27 -15.51 -3.49 -2.48
CA PHE A 27 -15.27 -2.07 -2.71
C PHE A 27 -15.78 -1.15 -1.60
N LEU A 28 -16.35 -1.69 -0.52
CA LEU A 28 -16.50 -0.90 0.69
C LEU A 28 -15.08 -0.62 1.17
N PRO A 29 -14.63 0.65 1.21
CA PRO A 29 -13.41 0.95 1.94
C PRO A 29 -13.69 0.43 3.34
N ARG A 30 -12.94 -0.58 3.75
CA ARG A 30 -12.86 -0.86 5.18
C ARG A 30 -12.57 0.50 5.78
N ALA A 31 -13.34 0.90 6.78
CA ALA A 31 -12.90 1.96 7.67
C ALA A 31 -11.70 1.38 8.42
N ASP A 32 -10.62 1.11 7.69
CA ASP A 32 -9.34 0.72 8.22
C ASP A 32 -9.01 1.93 9.08
N SER A 33 -8.92 1.70 10.38
CA SER A 33 -8.49 2.73 11.32
C SER A 33 -7.01 3.07 11.13
N THR A 34 -6.49 2.91 9.91
CA THR A 34 -5.13 3.14 9.50
C THR A 34 -5.08 4.41 8.64
N THR A 35 -4.10 5.28 8.88
CA THR A 35 -3.85 6.48 8.08
C THR A 35 -2.48 6.39 7.43
N GLU A 36 -2.38 6.81 6.17
CA GLU A 36 -1.10 6.88 5.46
C GLU A 36 -0.22 7.99 6.06
N VAL A 37 1.05 7.67 6.28
CA VAL A 37 2.03 8.59 6.88
C VAL A 37 3.24 8.74 5.96
N PRO A 38 3.69 9.98 5.72
CA PRO A 38 4.85 10.24 4.88
C PRO A 38 6.14 9.70 5.49
N LEU A 39 7.01 9.24 4.60
CA LEU A 39 8.37 8.84 4.96
C LEU A 39 9.19 10.09 5.30
N THR A 40 10.02 9.99 6.34
CA THR A 40 10.97 11.05 6.70
C THR A 40 12.31 10.83 6.03
N THR A 41 12.85 9.62 6.15
CA THR A 41 14.12 9.23 5.52
C THR A 41 14.05 7.80 5.01
N VAL A 42 14.84 7.53 3.97
CA VAL A 42 15.04 6.18 3.42
C VAL A 42 16.54 5.95 3.29
N HIS A 43 17.02 4.87 3.88
CA HIS A 43 18.41 4.44 3.81
C HIS A 43 18.50 3.12 3.05
N GLY A 44 19.50 3.00 2.17
CA GLY A 44 19.65 1.82 1.34
C GLY A 44 20.99 1.75 0.62
N LYS A 45 21.29 0.57 0.08
CA LYS A 45 22.43 0.37 -0.84
C LYS A 45 21.90 -0.19 -2.16
N SER A 46 22.40 0.31 -3.29
CA SER A 46 22.05 -0.22 -4.62
C SER A 46 22.34 -1.73 -4.76
N SER A 47 23.34 -2.25 -4.05
CA SER A 47 23.69 -3.67 -4.06
C SER A 47 22.96 -4.51 -2.99
N SER A 48 22.04 -3.92 -2.24
CA SER A 48 21.29 -4.57 -1.16
C SER A 48 19.81 -4.63 -1.52
N ASN A 49 19.14 -5.67 -1.02
CA ASN A 49 17.69 -5.79 -1.02
C ASN A 49 17.06 -5.31 0.29
N VAL A 50 17.85 -4.72 1.20
CA VAL A 50 17.34 -4.16 2.44
C VAL A 50 17.25 -2.64 2.32
N LEU A 51 16.06 -2.10 2.59
CA LEU A 51 15.79 -0.68 2.78
C LEU A 51 15.44 -0.44 4.24
N GLN A 52 16.00 0.60 4.83
CA GLN A 52 15.55 1.09 6.12
C GLN A 52 14.74 2.36 5.88
N VAL A 53 13.55 2.43 6.45
CA VAL A 53 12.66 3.57 6.30
C VAL A 53 12.33 4.14 7.66
N SER A 54 12.32 5.47 7.74
CA SER A 54 11.86 6.19 8.93
C SER A 54 10.59 6.95 8.61
N PHE A 55 9.70 7.04 9.59
CA PHE A 55 8.46 7.78 9.48
C PHE A 55 8.05 8.36 10.83
N GLY A 56 7.19 9.38 10.77
CA GLY A 56 6.71 10.08 11.95
C GLY A 56 5.72 9.24 12.75
N ASP A 57 6.22 8.42 13.67
CA ASP A 57 5.38 7.69 14.61
C ASP A 57 6.05 7.41 15.96
N CYS A 58 5.19 7.08 16.90
CA CYS A 58 5.41 6.63 18.26
C CYS A 58 5.98 5.21 18.43
N SER A 59 6.63 4.62 17.41
CA SER A 59 7.06 3.21 17.43
C SER A 59 5.88 2.21 17.52
N ARG A 60 4.73 2.49 16.91
CA ARG A 60 3.67 1.49 16.75
C ARG A 60 4.07 0.51 15.66
N GLU A 61 3.48 -0.67 15.72
CA GLU A 61 3.53 -1.60 14.59
C GLU A 61 2.80 -0.94 13.41
N ALA A 62 3.58 -0.56 12.40
CA ALA A 62 3.06 0.07 11.19
C ALA A 62 2.76 -1.02 10.15
N ASP A 63 1.68 -0.85 9.41
CA ASP A 63 1.42 -1.65 8.22
C ASP A 63 2.20 -1.03 7.06
N VAL A 64 3.33 -1.65 6.70
CA VAL A 64 4.17 -1.18 5.59
C VAL A 64 3.93 -2.03 4.36
N HIS A 65 3.46 -1.38 3.30
CA HIS A 65 3.23 -2.00 2.00
C HIS A 65 4.32 -1.58 1.01
N VAL A 66 4.92 -2.55 0.35
CA VAL A 66 5.95 -2.34 -0.68
C VAL A 66 5.43 -2.85 -2.01
N ASP A 67 5.40 -1.98 -3.01
CA ASP A 67 5.09 -2.32 -4.41
C ASP A 67 6.36 -2.13 -5.25
N GLU A 68 6.82 -3.22 -5.86
CA GLU A 68 8.05 -3.23 -6.65
C GLU A 68 7.77 -3.38 -8.14
N SER A 69 8.36 -2.45 -8.89
CA SER A 69 8.44 -2.52 -10.35
C SER A 69 9.90 -2.61 -10.80
N ALA A 70 10.10 -2.73 -12.12
CA ALA A 70 11.43 -2.78 -12.72
C ALA A 70 12.27 -1.51 -12.48
N THR A 71 11.63 -0.36 -12.26
CA THR A 71 12.31 0.96 -12.16
C THR A 71 12.02 1.70 -10.85
N THR A 72 11.02 1.26 -10.09
CA THR A 72 10.47 2.02 -8.97
C THR A 72 10.09 1.08 -7.84
N VAL A 73 10.39 1.49 -6.62
CA VAL A 73 9.96 0.86 -5.37
C VAL A 73 9.04 1.85 -4.67
N THR A 74 7.76 1.54 -4.54
CA THR A 74 6.80 2.38 -3.83
C THR A 74 6.59 1.83 -2.43
N VAL A 75 6.86 2.64 -1.42
CA VAL A 75 6.69 2.27 -0.01
C VAL A 75 5.56 3.10 0.59
N THR A 76 4.54 2.42 1.10
CA THR A 76 3.39 3.06 1.75
C THR A 76 3.32 2.62 3.19
N VAL A 77 3.42 3.55 4.13
CA VAL A 77 3.30 3.27 5.57
C VAL A 77 1.92 3.69 6.05
N ARG A 78 1.24 2.80 6.77
CA ARG A 78 -0.08 3.03 7.35
C ARG A 78 -0.07 2.76 8.86
N LEU A 79 -0.59 3.71 9.63
CA LEU A 79 -0.61 3.65 11.10
C LEU A 79 -2.02 3.54 11.65
N ASP A 80 -2.25 2.62 12.58
CA ASP A 80 -3.50 2.55 13.33
C ASP A 80 -3.60 3.73 14.33
N TRP A 81 -4.65 4.56 14.20
CA TRP A 81 -4.88 5.73 15.05
C TRP A 81 -5.65 5.42 16.34
N THR A 82 -6.16 4.20 16.51
CA THR A 82 -6.98 3.81 17.68
C THR A 82 -6.15 3.63 18.95
N THR A 83 -4.86 3.32 18.80
CA THR A 83 -3.92 3.15 19.92
C THR A 83 -3.18 4.44 20.21
N LYS A 84 -3.82 5.43 20.86
CA LYS A 84 -3.10 6.60 21.38
C LYS A 84 -2.21 6.19 22.55
N LEU A 85 -0.90 6.26 22.35
CA LEU A 85 0.12 6.13 23.39
C LEU A 85 0.81 7.49 23.57
N ASP A 86 1.19 7.82 24.80
CA ASP A 86 2.07 8.96 25.07
C ASP A 86 3.49 8.58 24.62
N CYS A 87 4.06 9.37 23.71
CA CYS A 87 5.29 9.00 23.00
C CYS A 87 6.42 9.99 23.31
N PRO A 88 7.56 9.51 23.84
CA PRO A 88 8.73 10.35 24.07
C PRO A 88 9.52 10.61 22.77
N THR A 89 9.38 9.77 21.75
CA THR A 89 10.04 9.86 20.44
C THR A 89 8.99 9.89 19.33
N ASN A 90 9.18 10.78 18.36
CA ASN A 90 8.26 11.01 17.23
C ASN A 90 8.77 10.39 15.92
N GLU A 91 9.68 9.41 16.01
CA GLU A 91 10.29 8.76 14.87
C GLU A 91 10.35 7.24 15.12
N ALA A 92 9.87 6.49 14.13
CA ALA A 92 9.95 5.05 14.08
C ALA A 92 10.78 4.64 12.87
N VAL A 93 11.54 3.56 13.01
CA VAL A 93 12.43 3.01 11.98
C VAL A 93 12.01 1.57 11.71
N ASP A 94 11.88 1.21 10.44
CA ASP A 94 11.57 -0.15 10.01
C ASP A 94 12.53 -0.63 8.91
N ASN A 95 12.80 -1.94 8.88
CA ASN A 95 13.67 -2.56 7.88
C ASN A 95 12.83 -3.41 6.92
N LEU A 96 12.77 -2.96 5.67
CA LEU A 96 12.04 -3.59 4.59
C LEU A 96 12.98 -4.46 3.76
N THR A 97 12.50 -5.66 3.42
CA THR A 97 13.19 -6.55 2.49
C THR A 97 12.49 -6.51 1.15
N LEU A 98 13.25 -6.15 0.11
CA LEU A 98 12.85 -6.13 -1.28
C LEU A 98 13.03 -7.50 -1.93
N ASP A 99 12.23 -7.78 -2.96
CA ASP A 99 12.32 -8.94 -3.84
C ASP A 99 13.62 -8.91 -4.66
N GLN A 100 14.10 -7.71 -5.01
CA GLN A 100 15.34 -7.50 -5.74
C GLN A 100 16.21 -6.43 -5.07
N ASN A 101 17.51 -6.42 -5.39
CA ASN A 101 18.38 -5.34 -4.95
C ASN A 101 17.86 -3.99 -5.45
N LEU A 102 18.06 -2.92 -4.68
CA LEU A 102 17.57 -1.58 -5.05
C LEU A 102 18.07 -1.13 -6.43
N GLY A 103 19.35 -1.40 -6.74
CA GLY A 103 19.96 -1.04 -8.02
C GLY A 103 19.89 0.46 -8.28
N ASP A 104 19.40 0.81 -9.47
CA ASP A 104 19.16 2.18 -9.92
C ASP A 104 17.68 2.60 -9.78
N ARG A 105 16.87 1.81 -9.06
CA ARG A 105 15.44 2.07 -8.92
C ARG A 105 15.20 3.28 -8.01
N SER A 106 14.21 4.09 -8.37
CA SER A 106 13.77 5.20 -7.55
C SER A 106 12.83 4.71 -6.44
N VAL A 107 13.02 5.21 -5.22
CA VAL A 107 12.07 4.99 -4.12
C VAL A 107 11.04 6.10 -4.13
N VAL A 108 9.77 5.72 -4.06
CA VAL A 108 8.62 6.64 -4.03
C VAL A 108 7.86 6.42 -2.74
N ASP A 109 7.57 7.49 -2.02
CA ASP A 109 6.64 7.48 -0.91
C ASP A 109 5.21 7.36 -1.46
N GLY A 110 4.53 6.26 -1.15
CA GLY A 110 3.18 5.99 -1.61
C GLY A 110 2.12 6.91 -1.01
N SER A 111 2.38 7.51 0.15
CA SER A 111 1.44 8.46 0.79
C SER A 111 1.44 9.83 0.11
N THR A 112 2.58 10.26 -0.42
CA THR A 112 2.75 11.56 -1.09
C THR A 112 2.84 11.46 -2.60
N GLY A 113 3.17 10.28 -3.13
CA GLY A 113 3.49 10.05 -4.54
C GLY A 113 4.81 10.67 -4.99
N THR A 114 5.67 11.08 -4.06
CA THR A 114 6.92 11.77 -4.36
C THR A 114 8.13 10.85 -4.26
N ALA A 115 9.12 11.09 -5.13
CA ALA A 115 10.38 10.38 -5.05
C ALA A 115 11.15 10.81 -3.79
N VAL A 116 11.63 9.83 -3.03
CA VAL A 116 12.42 10.05 -1.82
C VAL A 116 13.88 9.75 -2.13
N GLU A 117 14.76 10.63 -1.68
CA GLU A 117 16.20 10.42 -1.79
C GLU A 117 16.63 9.26 -0.89
N VAL A 118 17.35 8.29 -1.47
CA VAL A 118 17.90 7.17 -0.72
C VAL A 118 19.29 7.54 -0.23
N LEU A 119 19.42 7.64 1.09
CA LEU A 119 20.67 7.93 1.78
C LEU A 119 21.49 6.65 2.00
N ALA A 120 22.80 6.81 2.20
CA ALA A 120 23.64 5.71 2.65
C ALA A 120 23.17 5.21 4.04
N PRO A 121 23.27 3.91 4.34
CA PRO A 121 22.87 3.40 5.64
C PRO A 121 23.74 3.95 6.76
N GLU A 122 23.11 4.19 7.92
CA GLU A 122 23.80 4.60 9.14
C GLU A 122 24.71 3.45 9.63
N GLU A 123 25.98 3.76 9.93
CA GLU A 123 26.99 2.79 10.38
C GLU A 123 26.83 2.39 11.85
#